data_AF-A0A318J5B0-F1
#
_entry.id   AF-A0A318J5B0-F1
#
_cell.length_a   1.000
_cell.length_b   1.000
_cell.length_c   1.000
_cell.angle_alpha   90.00
_cell.angle_beta   90.00
_cell.angle_gamma   90.00
#
_symmetry.space_group_name_H-M   'P 1'
#
loop_
_entity.id
_entity.type
_entity.pdbx_description
1 polymer ?
#
loop_
_entity_poly.entity_id
_entity_poly.type
_entity_poly.pdbx_seq_one_letter_code
_entity_poly.pdbx_strand_id
1 'polypeptide(L)'
;MFETIDKARQIAVIGLDRIVDYLELLRIEIDIQRHDVSVRLLSLAASLFFVLMAGFFLGLAIIVTYWDSSYRIVAAWSVAGVYILLALFAFWRARQHLAAPPMFATLKQEMQDDIKMLKDLL
;
A
#
# COMPACT_ATOMS: atom_id res chain seq x y z
N MET A 1 -8.52 14.38 50.07
CA MET A 1 -7.94 14.93 48.82
C MET A 1 -6.59 14.31 48.45
N PHE A 2 -5.82 13.70 49.37
CA PHE A 2 -4.54 13.04 49.04
C PHE A 2 -4.69 11.61 48.49
N GLU A 3 -5.74 10.85 48.85
CA GLU A 3 -5.96 9.49 48.35
C GLU A 3 -6.23 9.39 46.84
N THR A 4 -6.75 10.45 46.23
CA THR A 4 -7.05 10.49 44.79
C THR A 4 -5.78 10.54 43.94
N ILE A 5 -4.71 11.15 44.47
CA ILE A 5 -3.42 11.29 43.78
C ILE A 5 -2.67 9.95 43.80
N ASP A 6 -2.72 9.21 44.91
CA ASP A 6 -2.08 7.89 45.01
C ASP A 6 -2.79 6.84 44.15
N LYS A 7 -4.14 6.88 44.08
CA LYS A 7 -4.90 6.01 43.16
C LYS A 7 -4.62 6.32 41.69
N ALA A 8 -4.54 7.59 41.31
CA ALA A 8 -4.19 7.98 39.95
C ALA A 8 -2.78 7.49 39.57
N ARG A 9 -1.84 7.51 40.51
CA ARG A 9 -0.49 6.98 40.30
C ARG A 9 -0.46 5.47 40.12
N GLN A 10 -1.22 4.72 40.90
CA GLN A 10 -1.32 3.26 40.74
C GLN A 10 -1.96 2.86 39.42
N ILE A 11 -3.02 3.56 38.99
CA ILE A 11 -3.68 3.31 37.70
C ILE A 11 -2.74 3.68 36.54
N ALA A 12 -1.95 4.76 36.68
CA ALA A 12 -0.96 5.14 35.69
C ALA A 12 0.17 4.11 35.54
N VAL A 13 0.64 3.52 36.65
CA VAL A 13 1.68 2.48 36.63
C VAL A 13 1.15 1.19 35.98
N ILE A 14 -0.07 0.78 36.29
CA ILE A 14 -0.71 -0.41 35.70
C ILE A 14 -1.01 -0.19 34.20
N GLY A 15 -1.40 1.03 33.82
CA GLY A 15 -1.63 1.39 32.42
C GLY A 15 -0.35 1.44 31.59
N LEU A 16 0.75 1.94 32.17
CA LEU A 16 2.08 1.98 31.54
C LEU A 16 2.63 0.58 31.26
N ASP A 17 2.47 -0.35 32.20
CA ASP A 17 2.93 -1.74 32.05
C ASP A 17 2.25 -2.42 30.84
N ARG A 18 0.94 -2.21 30.70
CA ARG A 18 0.18 -2.72 29.54
C ARG A 18 0.60 -2.10 28.22
N ILE A 19 0.89 -0.80 28.19
CA ILE A 19 1.34 -0.11 26.97
C ILE A 19 2.71 -0.66 26.52
N VAL A 20 3.58 -1.01 27.46
CA VAL A 20 4.87 -1.66 27.16
C VAL A 20 4.66 -3.05 26.57
N ASP A 21 3.75 -3.85 27.12
CA ASP A 21 3.39 -5.17 26.56
C ASP A 21 2.81 -5.06 25.13
N TYR A 22 1.93 -4.09 24.88
CA TYR A 22 1.39 -3.85 23.54
C TYR A 22 2.45 -3.36 22.55
N LEU A 23 3.41 -2.53 23.00
CA LEU A 23 4.54 -2.08 22.17
C LEU A 23 5.51 -3.23 21.86
N GLU A 24 5.68 -4.17 22.78
CA GLU A 24 6.47 -5.37 22.57
C GLU A 24 5.79 -6.33 21.57
N LEU A 25 4.47 -6.50 21.67
CA LEU A 25 3.68 -7.24 20.67
C LEU A 25 3.75 -6.59 19.28
N LEU A 26 3.56 -5.26 19.20
CA LEU A 26 3.67 -4.49 17.95
C LEU A 26 5.05 -4.63 17.33
N ARG A 27 6.09 -4.65 18.15
CA ARG A 27 7.47 -4.83 17.70
C ARG A 27 7.71 -6.22 17.12
N ILE A 28 7.15 -7.26 17.73
CA ILE A 28 7.20 -8.64 17.22
C ILE A 28 6.42 -8.75 15.89
N GLU A 29 5.26 -8.12 15.80
CA GLU A 29 4.41 -8.13 14.60
C GLU A 29 5.05 -7.36 13.43
N ILE A 30 5.73 -6.24 13.72
CA ILE A 30 6.57 -5.51 12.76
C ILE A 30 7.74 -6.37 12.28
N ASP A 31 8.38 -7.12 13.16
CA ASP A 31 9.56 -7.92 12.81
C ASP A 31 9.19 -9.14 11.94
N ILE A 32 8.03 -9.75 12.22
CA ILE A 32 7.47 -10.86 11.43
C ILE A 32 6.97 -10.36 10.05
N GLN A 33 6.43 -9.14 9.95
CA GLN A 33 5.98 -8.60 8.66
C GLN A 33 7.10 -8.09 7.75
N ARG A 34 8.26 -7.67 8.28
CA ARG A 34 9.29 -7.03 7.45
C ARG A 34 9.86 -7.94 6.36
N HIS A 35 10.04 -9.23 6.62
CA HIS A 35 10.60 -10.14 5.62
C HIS A 35 9.63 -10.43 4.48
N ASP A 36 8.40 -10.80 4.80
CA ASP A 36 7.42 -11.13 3.76
C ASP A 36 6.91 -9.90 3.01
N VAL A 37 6.74 -8.77 3.69
CA VAL A 37 6.31 -7.53 3.04
C VAL A 37 7.42 -6.98 2.13
N SER A 38 8.69 -7.04 2.54
CA SER A 38 9.81 -6.57 1.71
C SER A 38 10.03 -7.44 0.47
N VAL A 39 10.00 -8.77 0.61
CA VAL A 39 10.09 -9.70 -0.53
C VAL A 39 8.89 -9.55 -1.45
N ARG A 40 7.69 -9.32 -0.92
CA ARG A 40 6.48 -9.09 -1.72
C ARG A 40 6.51 -7.75 -2.47
N LEU A 41 7.01 -6.68 -1.83
CA LEU A 41 7.24 -5.39 -2.50
C LEU A 41 8.31 -5.49 -3.58
N LEU A 42 9.42 -6.17 -3.29
CA LEU A 42 10.51 -6.35 -4.24
C LEU A 42 10.07 -7.18 -5.45
N SER A 43 9.34 -8.28 -5.23
CA SER A 43 8.80 -9.10 -6.30
C SER A 43 7.73 -8.38 -7.12
N LEU A 44 6.87 -7.57 -6.50
CA LEU A 44 5.92 -6.72 -7.22
C LEU A 44 6.65 -5.67 -8.06
N ALA A 45 7.65 -4.98 -7.50
CA ALA A 45 8.43 -3.98 -8.20
C ALA A 45 9.21 -4.59 -9.37
N ALA A 46 9.88 -5.73 -9.15
CA ALA A 46 10.58 -6.46 -10.18
C ALA A 46 9.63 -6.92 -11.28
N SER A 47 8.47 -7.48 -10.92
CA SER A 47 7.44 -7.91 -11.88
C SER A 47 6.95 -6.74 -12.73
N LEU A 48 6.60 -5.60 -12.11
CA LEU A 48 6.17 -4.40 -12.82
C LEU A 48 7.25 -3.90 -13.79
N PHE A 49 8.50 -3.87 -13.34
CA PHE A 49 9.64 -3.47 -14.16
C PHE A 49 9.82 -4.38 -15.38
N PHE A 50 9.83 -5.70 -15.19
CA PHE A 50 9.98 -6.65 -16.30
C PHE A 50 8.80 -6.60 -17.29
N VAL A 51 7.57 -6.41 -16.81
CA VAL A 51 6.39 -6.27 -17.68
C VAL A 51 6.48 -5.00 -18.53
N LEU A 52 6.85 -3.86 -17.94
CA LEU A 52 7.04 -2.60 -18.67
C LEU A 52 8.17 -2.72 -19.70
N MET A 53 9.28 -3.34 -19.31
CA MET A 53 10.42 -3.57 -20.18
C MET A 53 10.05 -4.48 -21.37
N ALA A 54 9.38 -5.61 -21.09
CA ALA A 54 8.94 -6.55 -22.12
C ALA A 54 7.97 -5.90 -23.11
N GLY A 55 7.02 -5.10 -22.60
CA GLY A 55 6.17 -4.27 -23.45
C GLY A 55 7.02 -3.38 -24.37
N PHE A 56 7.91 -2.57 -23.78
CA PHE A 56 8.71 -1.62 -24.55
C PHE A 56 9.48 -2.28 -25.70
N PHE A 57 10.16 -3.39 -25.42
CA PHE A 57 10.85 -4.18 -26.45
C PHE A 57 9.90 -4.75 -27.50
N LEU A 58 8.71 -5.21 -27.12
CA LEU A 58 7.71 -5.71 -28.05
C LEU A 58 7.23 -4.60 -29.00
N GLY A 59 6.99 -3.39 -28.47
CA GLY A 59 6.64 -2.22 -29.27
C GLY A 59 7.75 -1.85 -30.27
N LEU A 60 9.01 -1.84 -29.81
CA LEU A 60 10.16 -1.64 -30.68
C LEU A 60 10.28 -2.74 -31.74
N ALA A 61 10.11 -4.00 -31.37
CA ALA A 61 10.18 -5.13 -32.29
C ALA A 61 9.16 -4.97 -33.43
N ILE A 62 7.91 -4.62 -33.11
CA ILE A 62 6.88 -4.36 -34.13
C ILE A 62 7.31 -3.23 -35.06
N ILE A 63 7.78 -2.09 -34.52
CA ILE A 63 8.20 -0.95 -35.33
C ILE A 63 9.38 -1.30 -36.23
N VAL A 64 10.36 -2.03 -35.71
CA VAL A 64 11.55 -2.47 -36.45
C VAL A 64 11.18 -3.46 -37.55
N THR A 65 10.27 -4.41 -37.28
CA THR A 65 9.78 -5.37 -38.29
C THR A 65 9.15 -4.66 -39.50
N TYR A 66 8.43 -3.57 -39.28
CA TYR A 66 7.78 -2.81 -40.35
C TYR A 66 8.57 -1.57 -40.80
N TRP A 67 9.84 -1.43 -40.39
CA TRP A 67 10.62 -0.21 -40.59
C TRP A 67 10.82 0.18 -42.06
N ASP A 68 11.10 -0.82 -42.90
CA ASP A 68 11.34 -0.65 -44.34
C ASP A 68 10.06 -0.84 -45.18
N SER A 69 8.92 -1.00 -44.52
CA SER A 69 7.62 -1.21 -45.15
C SER A 69 6.80 0.09 -45.18
N SER A 70 5.94 0.24 -46.18
CA SER A 70 4.96 1.34 -46.24
C SER A 70 4.01 1.38 -45.02
N TYR A 71 3.90 0.27 -44.28
CA TYR A 71 3.07 0.15 -43.09
C TYR A 71 3.71 0.68 -41.79
N ARG A 72 4.93 1.25 -41.82
CA ARG A 72 5.63 1.75 -40.62
C ARG A 72 4.77 2.70 -39.76
N ILE A 73 4.08 3.64 -40.41
CA ILE A 73 3.24 4.64 -39.71
C ILE A 73 2.06 3.94 -39.02
N VAL A 74 1.42 2.99 -39.70
CA VAL A 74 0.30 2.22 -39.14
C VAL A 74 0.77 1.37 -37.96
N ALA A 75 1.94 0.73 -38.07
CA ALA A 75 2.54 -0.04 -36.99
C ALA A 75 2.84 0.84 -35.77
N ALA A 76 3.44 2.03 -35.96
CA ALA A 76 3.70 2.96 -34.86
C ALA A 76 2.42 3.42 -34.15
N TRP A 77 1.39 3.79 -34.91
CA TRP A 77 0.09 4.18 -34.34
C TRP A 77 -0.64 3.02 -33.65
N SER A 78 -0.51 1.79 -34.16
CA SER A 78 -1.07 0.61 -33.49
C SER A 78 -0.41 0.34 -32.14
N VAL A 79 0.92 0.45 -32.06
CA VAL A 79 1.68 0.30 -30.81
C VAL A 79 1.25 1.38 -29.82
N ALA A 80 1.21 2.65 -30.26
CA ALA A 80 0.73 3.75 -29.43
C ALA A 80 -0.71 3.53 -28.93
N GLY A 81 -1.62 3.09 -29.80
CA GLY A 81 -3.00 2.77 -29.45
C GLY A 81 -3.10 1.68 -28.39
N VAL A 82 -2.34 0.60 -28.53
CA VAL A 82 -2.28 -0.49 -27.53
C VAL A 82 -1.82 0.03 -26.17
N TYR A 83 -0.77 0.86 -26.12
CA TYR A 83 -0.31 1.44 -24.86
C TYR A 83 -1.31 2.38 -24.20
N ILE A 84 -2.02 3.19 -25.00
CA ILE A 84 -3.09 4.04 -24.50
C ILE A 84 -4.21 3.20 -23.88
N LEU A 85 -4.62 2.11 -24.55
CA LEU A 85 -5.62 1.20 -24.01
C LEU A 85 -5.18 0.54 -22.70
N LEU A 86 -3.92 0.08 -22.63
CA LEU A 86 -3.35 -0.47 -21.39
C LEU A 86 -3.31 0.58 -20.28
N ALA A 87 -2.94 1.82 -20.57
CA ALA A 87 -2.93 2.91 -19.61
C ALA A 87 -4.34 3.24 -19.08
N LEU A 88 -5.33 3.30 -19.97
CA LEU A 88 -6.73 3.51 -19.59
C LEU A 88 -7.27 2.36 -18.73
N PHE A 89 -6.94 1.12 -19.08
CA PHE A 89 -7.33 -0.05 -18.29
C PHE A 89 -6.69 -0.02 -16.89
N ALA A 90 -5.40 0.29 -16.81
CA ALA A 90 -4.69 0.45 -15.54
C ALA A 90 -5.29 1.57 -14.70
N PHE A 91 -5.60 2.72 -15.31
CA PHE A 91 -6.25 3.85 -14.65
C PHE A 91 -7.65 3.50 -14.14
N TRP A 92 -8.44 2.76 -14.92
CA TRP A 92 -9.76 2.31 -14.50
C TRP A 92 -9.69 1.35 -13.32
N ARG A 93 -8.78 0.38 -13.34
CA ARG A 93 -8.50 -0.47 -12.18
C ARG A 93 -8.04 0.33 -10.97
N ALA A 94 -7.10 1.25 -11.15
CA ALA A 94 -6.61 2.09 -10.07
C ALA A 94 -7.74 2.91 -9.42
N ARG A 95 -8.67 3.45 -10.23
CA ARG A 95 -9.87 4.11 -9.73
C ARG A 95 -10.80 3.21 -8.93
N GLN A 96 -10.97 1.95 -9.34
CA GLN A 96 -11.75 0.97 -8.56
C GLN A 96 -11.11 0.66 -7.22
N HIS A 97 -9.78 0.57 -7.17
CA HIS A 97 -9.04 0.34 -5.92
C HIS A 97 -9.03 1.57 -5.01
N LEU A 98 -9.04 2.78 -5.57
CA LEU A 98 -9.19 4.03 -4.81
C LEU A 98 -10.62 4.26 -4.28
N ALA A 99 -11.62 3.65 -4.93
CA ALA A 99 -13.02 3.65 -4.47
C ALA A 99 -13.32 2.53 -3.47
N ALA A 100 -12.39 1.59 -3.25
CA ALA A 100 -12.50 0.59 -2.19
C ALA A 100 -12.36 1.27 -0.81
N PRO A 101 -13.09 0.83 0.22
CA PRO A 101 -12.95 1.37 1.57
C PRO A 101 -11.46 1.34 1.98
N PRO A 102 -10.92 2.43 2.56
CA PRO A 102 -9.51 2.47 2.90
C PRO A 102 -9.20 1.27 3.80
N MET A 103 -8.16 0.52 3.47
CA MET A 103 -7.69 -0.66 4.21
C MET A 103 -7.45 -0.38 5.72
N PHE A 104 -7.40 0.90 6.08
CA PHE A 104 -7.23 1.42 7.44
C PHE A 104 -8.50 2.04 8.04
N ALA A 105 -9.65 1.93 7.40
CA ALA A 105 -10.92 2.46 7.93
C ALA A 105 -11.24 1.86 9.29
N THR A 106 -11.10 0.54 9.40
CA THR A 106 -11.36 -0.22 10.63
C THR A 106 -10.36 0.12 11.73
N LEU A 107 -9.06 0.19 11.39
CA LEU A 107 -7.99 0.57 12.33
C LEU A 107 -8.15 2.02 12.84
N LYS A 108 -8.54 2.94 11.96
CA LYS A 108 -8.79 4.34 12.32
C LYS A 108 -10.02 4.46 13.23
N GLN A 109 -11.02 3.63 13.01
CA GLN A 109 -12.25 3.63 13.80
C GLN A 109 -12.00 3.09 15.21
N GLU A 110 -11.27 1.98 15.34
CA GLU A 110 -10.83 1.46 16.65
C GLU A 110 -9.95 2.47 17.41
N MET A 111 -8.98 3.11 16.75
CA MET A 111 -8.18 4.17 17.37
C MET A 111 -9.02 5.36 17.85
N GLN A 112 -10.06 5.73 17.09
CA GLN A 112 -10.93 6.84 17.47
C GLN A 112 -11.83 6.48 18.64
N ASP A 113 -12.31 5.24 18.71
CA ASP A 113 -13.11 4.73 19.81
C ASP A 113 -12.27 4.63 21.10
N ASP A 114 -11.02 4.19 21.01
CA ASP A 114 -10.08 4.17 22.14
C ASP A 114 -9.74 5.57 22.68
N ILE A 115 -9.54 6.56 21.80
CA ILE A 115 -9.33 7.96 22.22
C ILE A 115 -10.58 8.55 22.88
N LYS A 116 -11.77 8.15 22.43
CA LYS A 116 -13.04 8.58 23.01
C LYS A 116 -13.23 8.00 24.40
N MET A 117 -12.92 6.71 24.57
CA MET A 117 -13.00 6.03 25.85
C MET A 117 -12.01 6.62 26.87
N LEU A 118 -10.80 7.01 26.43
CA LEU A 118 -9.83 7.72 27.28
C LEU A 118 -10.28 9.13 27.66
N LYS A 119 -11.04 9.83 26.80
CA LYS A 119 -11.62 11.14 27.11
C LYS A 119 -12.79 11.08 28.07
N ASP A 120 -13.61 10.03 27.99
CA ASP A 120 -14.75 9.85 28.90
C ASP A 120 -14.34 9.41 30.31
N LEU A 121 -13.11 8.89 30.47
CA LEU A 121 -12.54 8.47 31.75
C LEU A 121 -11.77 9.58 32.49
N LEU A 122 -11.59 10.76 31.88
CA LEU A 122 -10.78 11.88 32.39
C LEU A 122 -11.67 13.09 32.72
#